data_AF-K1T441-F1
#
_entry.id   AF-K1T441-F1
#
_cell.length_a   1.000
_cell.length_b   1.000
_cell.length_c   1.000
_cell.angle_alpha   90.00
_cell.angle_beta   90.00
_cell.angle_gamma   90.00
#
_symmetry.space_group_name_H-M   'P 1'
#
loop_
_entity.id
_entity.type
_entity.pdbx_description
1 polymer ?
#
loop_
_entity_poly.entity_id
_entity_poly.type
_entity_poly.pdbx_seq_one_letter_code
_entity_poly.pdbx_strand_id
1 'polypeptide(L)'
;MEDSSFKFGIIRDTSMEKSNILTISELCEIAGVSRSGYYAWRSSEQKRAARETQDAADFQQILEAYRFRGYAKGVRGIHMRLLHTGVRMNGKKIRRLMKKFGLVCPIRKANPYRR
;
A
#
# COMPACT_ATOMS: atom_id res chain seq x y z
N MET A 1 0.32 -5.01 18.83
CA MET A 1 1.06 -6.03 18.08
C MET A 1 2.01 -5.30 17.16
N GLU A 2 3.31 -5.35 17.45
CA GLU A 2 4.33 -4.78 16.57
C GLU A 2 4.36 -5.51 15.22
N ASP A 3 4.49 -4.73 14.15
CA ASP A 3 4.64 -5.25 12.79
C ASP A 3 6.00 -5.94 12.65
N SER A 4 6.00 -7.21 12.22
CA SER A 4 7.23 -7.97 11.97
C SER A 4 8.16 -7.26 10.97
N SER A 5 7.61 -6.47 10.03
CA SER A 5 8.41 -5.70 9.08
C SER A 5 9.30 -4.65 9.74
N PHE A 6 8.79 -4.02 10.81
CA PHE A 6 9.52 -3.04 11.60
C PHE A 6 10.67 -3.68 12.38
N LYS A 7 10.41 -4.84 13.01
CA LYS A 7 11.44 -5.64 13.70
C LYS A 7 12.58 -6.05 12.77
N PHE A 8 12.26 -6.48 11.54
CA PHE A 8 13.28 -6.82 10.55
C PHE A 8 14.11 -5.61 10.10
N GLY A 9 13.50 -4.41 10.08
CA GLY A 9 14.22 -3.15 9.86
C GLY A 9 15.27 -2.90 10.94
N ILE A 10 14.87 -2.97 12.21
CA ILE A 10 15.79 -2.79 13.35
C ILE A 10 16.95 -3.80 13.31
N ILE A 11 16.66 -5.08 13.02
CA ILE A 11 17.70 -6.12 12.90
C ILE A 11 18.71 -5.78 11.81
N ARG A 12 18.22 -5.29 10.66
CA ARG A 12 19.10 -4.87 9.56
C ARG A 12 19.97 -3.70 9.96
N ASP A 13 19.38 -2.68 10.57
CA ASP A 13 20.08 -1.45 10.93
C ASP A 13 21.15 -1.74 11.99
N THR A 14 20.79 -2.50 13.03
CA THR A 14 21.71 -2.97 14.08
C THR A 14 22.83 -3.83 13.50
N SER A 15 22.53 -4.71 12.53
CA SER A 15 23.56 -5.53 11.87
C SER A 15 24.57 -4.73 11.05
N MET A 16 24.25 -3.49 10.65
CA MET A 16 25.12 -2.61 9.88
C MET A 16 25.97 -1.69 10.78
N GLU A 17 25.67 -1.62 12.07
CA GLU A 17 26.45 -0.84 13.04
C GLU A 17 27.82 -1.49 13.30
N LYS A 18 28.87 -0.66 13.34
CA LYS A 18 30.27 -1.13 13.54
C LYS A 18 30.52 -1.74 14.92
N SER A 19 29.71 -1.36 15.92
CA SER A 19 29.77 -1.85 17.29
C SER A 19 29.03 -3.17 17.48
N ASN A 20 28.32 -3.67 16.47
CA ASN A 20 27.54 -4.88 16.61
C ASN A 20 28.43 -6.11 16.67
N ILE A 21 28.34 -6.83 17.78
CA ILE A 21 29.00 -8.10 18.03
C ILE A 21 28.08 -9.31 17.79
N LEU A 22 26.78 -9.08 17.60
CA LEU A 22 25.77 -10.12 17.51
C LEU A 22 25.55 -10.59 16.07
N THR A 23 25.34 -11.88 15.91
CA THR A 23 24.92 -12.50 14.66
C THR A 23 23.45 -12.23 14.36
N ILE A 24 23.05 -12.37 13.08
CA ILE A 24 21.64 -12.25 12.68
C ILE A 24 20.74 -13.23 13.43
N SER A 25 21.23 -14.41 13.79
CA SER A 25 20.45 -15.41 14.53
C SER A 25 20.11 -14.90 15.94
N GLU A 26 21.09 -14.33 16.65
CA GLU A 26 20.90 -13.77 18.00
C GLU A 26 19.98 -12.54 17.95
N LEU A 27 20.16 -11.66 16.97
CA LEU A 27 19.27 -10.51 16.78
C LEU A 27 17.81 -10.92 16.51
N CYS A 28 17.61 -11.99 15.72
CA CYS A 28 16.27 -12.54 15.47
C CYS A 28 15.66 -13.14 16.74
N GLU A 29 16.46 -13.86 17.54
CA GLU A 29 16.02 -14.45 18.81
C GLU A 29 15.60 -13.37 19.81
N ILE A 30 16.42 -12.33 19.99
CA ILE A 30 16.13 -11.18 20.86
C ILE A 30 14.83 -10.47 20.42
N ALA A 31 14.64 -10.25 19.11
CA ALA A 31 13.45 -9.60 18.57
C ALA A 31 12.19 -10.50 18.57
N GLY A 32 12.33 -11.79 18.86
CA GLY A 32 11.26 -12.78 18.84
C GLY A 32 10.71 -13.05 17.43
N VAL A 33 11.57 -13.05 16.40
CA VAL A 33 11.20 -13.32 15.01
C VAL A 33 12.01 -14.47 14.42
N SER A 34 11.49 -15.13 13.40
CA SER A 34 12.22 -16.22 12.75
C SER A 34 13.31 -15.71 11.81
N ARG A 35 14.46 -16.39 11.82
CA ARG A 35 15.58 -16.13 10.89
C ARG A 35 15.16 -16.28 9.42
N SER A 36 14.34 -17.30 9.11
CA SER A 36 13.80 -17.51 7.77
C SER A 36 12.89 -16.35 7.33
N GLY A 37 12.11 -15.79 8.26
CA GLY A 37 11.31 -14.58 8.03
C GLY A 37 12.17 -13.37 7.68
N TYR A 38 13.28 -13.15 8.38
CA TYR A 38 14.21 -12.06 8.08
C TYR A 38 14.80 -12.16 6.67
N TYR A 39 15.32 -13.32 6.27
CA TYR A 39 15.88 -13.49 4.93
C TYR A 39 14.81 -13.45 3.83
N ALA A 40 13.60 -13.95 4.08
CA ALA A 40 12.47 -13.80 3.15
C ALA A 40 12.08 -12.32 3.00
N TRP A 41 12.06 -11.56 4.09
CA TRP A 41 11.82 -10.12 4.07
C TRP A 41 12.94 -9.39 3.31
N ARG A 42 14.21 -9.71 3.53
CA ARG A 42 15.34 -9.09 2.83
C ARG A 42 15.32 -9.40 1.33
N SER A 43 15.14 -10.66 0.95
CA SER A 43 15.13 -11.10 -0.46
C SER A 43 13.94 -10.56 -1.25
N SER A 44 12.80 -10.29 -0.60
CA SER A 44 11.62 -9.73 -1.25
C SER A 44 11.58 -8.20 -1.30
N GLU A 45 12.62 -7.50 -0.81
CA GLU A 45 12.67 -6.03 -0.75
C GLU A 45 12.44 -5.38 -2.12
N GLN A 46 13.18 -5.80 -3.14
CA GLN A 46 13.03 -5.26 -4.50
C GLN A 46 11.61 -5.48 -5.05
N LYS A 47 11.01 -6.65 -4.78
CA LYS A 47 9.64 -6.97 -5.19
C LYS A 47 8.62 -6.10 -4.46
N ARG A 48 8.83 -5.81 -3.17
CA ARG A 48 7.97 -4.87 -2.40
C ARG A 48 8.09 -3.46 -2.96
N ALA A 49 9.30 -2.97 -3.21
CA ALA A 49 9.53 -1.65 -3.79
C ALA A 49 8.86 -1.51 -5.17
N ALA A 50 9.05 -2.49 -6.06
CA ALA A 50 8.40 -2.49 -7.38
C ALA A 50 6.87 -2.49 -7.28
N ARG A 51 6.30 -3.26 -6.34
CA ARG A 51 4.86 -3.25 -6.08
C ARG A 51 4.38 -1.90 -5.57
N GLU A 52 5.14 -1.24 -4.71
CA GLU A 52 4.82 0.09 -4.19
C GLU A 52 4.80 1.14 -5.30
N THR A 53 5.83 1.15 -6.15
CA THR A 53 5.91 2.02 -7.33
C THR A 53 4.74 1.79 -8.28
N GLN A 54 4.41 0.52 -8.55
CA GLN A 54 3.27 0.16 -9.39
C GLN A 54 1.94 0.61 -8.76
N ASP A 55 1.75 0.38 -7.46
CA ASP A 55 0.56 0.83 -6.73
C ASP A 55 0.41 2.36 -6.78
N ALA A 56 1.51 3.11 -6.66
CA ALA A 56 1.52 4.57 -6.79
C ALA A 56 1.14 5.02 -8.21
N ALA A 57 1.69 4.38 -9.25
CA ALA A 57 1.35 4.68 -10.64
C ALA A 57 -0.12 4.36 -10.96
N ASP A 58 -0.62 3.22 -10.49
CA ASP A 58 -2.03 2.84 -10.62
C ASP A 58 -2.94 3.84 -9.87
N PHE A 59 -2.50 4.31 -8.70
CA PHE A 59 -3.25 5.28 -7.92
C PHE A 59 -3.35 6.64 -8.60
N GLN A 60 -2.33 7.08 -9.35
CA GLN A 60 -2.43 8.32 -10.13
C GLN A 60 -3.57 8.25 -11.16
N GLN A 61 -3.70 7.12 -11.87
CA GLN A 61 -4.81 6.92 -12.81
C GLN A 61 -6.18 6.92 -12.11
N ILE A 62 -6.25 6.32 -10.92
CA ILE A 62 -7.45 6.35 -10.06
C ILE A 62 -7.77 7.81 -9.66
N LEU A 63 -6.77 8.60 -9.28
CA LEU A 63 -6.94 9.98 -8.83
C LEU A 63 -7.44 10.88 -9.96
N GLU A 64 -6.89 10.74 -11.16
CA GLU A 64 -7.37 11.45 -12.35
C GLU A 64 -8.84 11.09 -12.66
N ALA A 65 -9.17 9.79 -12.64
CA ALA A 65 -10.53 9.32 -12.83
C ALA A 65 -11.48 9.83 -11.73
N TYR A 66 -11.01 9.88 -10.48
CA TYR A 66 -11.74 10.42 -9.35
C TYR A 66 -12.04 11.91 -9.51
N ARG A 67 -11.10 12.71 -10.01
CA ARG A 67 -11.24 14.17 -10.18
C ARG A 67 -12.05 14.59 -11.40
N PHE A 68 -12.25 13.71 -12.37
CA PHE A 68 -12.99 14.00 -13.61
C PHE A 68 -14.37 14.65 -13.36
N ARG A 69 -14.72 15.75 -14.04
CA ARG A 69 -16.04 16.44 -13.86
C ARG A 69 -16.34 16.99 -12.45
N GLY A 70 -15.35 17.11 -11.56
CA GLY A 70 -15.47 17.95 -10.36
C GLY A 70 -16.33 17.42 -9.20
N TYR A 71 -16.84 16.19 -9.27
CA TYR A 71 -17.50 15.53 -8.14
C TYR A 71 -16.78 14.23 -7.76
N ALA A 72 -16.83 13.90 -6.46
CA ALA A 72 -16.24 12.68 -5.94
C ALA A 72 -16.88 11.43 -6.54
N LYS A 73 -16.05 10.49 -7.00
CA LYS A 73 -16.51 9.21 -7.57
C LYS A 73 -16.16 8.06 -6.66
N GLY A 74 -17.12 7.17 -6.48
CA GLY A 74 -16.87 5.86 -5.87
C GLY A 74 -16.20 4.90 -6.84
N VAL A 75 -15.88 3.71 -6.35
CA VAL A 75 -15.20 2.64 -7.10
C VAL A 75 -15.83 2.37 -8.47
N ARG A 76 -17.17 2.28 -8.55
CA ARG A 76 -17.88 2.05 -9.82
C ARG A 76 -17.66 3.16 -10.84
N GLY A 77 -17.74 4.42 -10.41
CA GLY A 77 -17.54 5.57 -11.29
C GLY A 77 -16.10 5.69 -11.79
N ILE A 78 -15.13 5.40 -10.92
CA ILE A 78 -13.71 5.33 -11.28
C ILE A 78 -13.49 4.21 -12.29
N HIS A 79 -14.01 3.00 -12.03
CA HIS A 79 -13.87 1.87 -12.94
C HIS A 79 -14.42 2.16 -14.33
N MET A 80 -15.63 2.72 -14.42
CA MET A 80 -16.22 3.11 -15.70
C MET A 80 -15.37 4.15 -16.44
N ARG A 81 -14.83 5.14 -15.71
CA ARG A 81 -13.96 6.16 -16.30
C ARG A 81 -12.67 5.55 -16.85
N LEU A 82 -12.03 4.66 -16.09
CA LEU A 82 -10.82 3.95 -16.53
C LEU A 82 -11.09 3.13 -17.79
N LEU A 83 -12.23 2.43 -17.89
CA LEU A 83 -12.60 1.70 -19.09
C LEU A 83 -12.74 2.64 -20.31
N HIS A 84 -13.34 3.81 -20.14
CA HIS A 84 -13.47 4.81 -21.21
C HIS A 84 -12.12 5.39 -21.66
N THR A 85 -11.11 5.41 -20.79
CA THR A 85 -9.74 5.83 -21.14
C THR A 85 -8.85 4.67 -21.58
N GLY A 86 -9.41 3.47 -21.80
CA GLY A 86 -8.69 2.28 -22.26
C GLY A 86 -7.96 1.49 -21.15
N VAL A 87 -8.10 1.89 -19.89
CA VAL A 87 -7.44 1.24 -18.75
C VAL A 87 -8.36 0.19 -18.12
N ARG A 88 -7.90 -1.06 -18.10
CA ARG A 88 -8.62 -2.16 -17.43
C ARG A 88 -8.06 -2.40 -16.03
N MET A 89 -8.76 -1.90 -15.02
CA MET A 89 -8.41 -2.12 -13.61
C MET A 89 -9.57 -2.74 -12.82
N ASN A 90 -9.29 -3.84 -12.10
CA ASN A 90 -10.30 -4.52 -11.28
C ASN A 90 -10.79 -3.64 -10.12
N GLY A 91 -12.10 -3.60 -9.88
CA GLY A 91 -12.71 -2.85 -8.76
C GLY A 91 -12.16 -3.22 -7.37
N LYS A 92 -11.70 -4.46 -7.15
CA LYS A 92 -11.01 -4.85 -5.91
C LYS A 92 -9.67 -4.12 -5.75
N LYS A 93 -8.90 -3.99 -6.83
CA LYS A 93 -7.63 -3.24 -6.87
C LYS A 93 -7.88 -1.76 -6.62
N ILE A 94 -8.88 -1.17 -7.30
CA ILE A 94 -9.28 0.22 -7.08
C ILE A 94 -9.63 0.46 -5.61
N ARG A 95 -10.47 -0.39 -5.01
CA ARG A 95 -10.85 -0.28 -3.59
C ARG A 95 -9.64 -0.38 -2.66
N ARG A 96 -8.73 -1.33 -2.91
CA ARG A 96 -7.49 -1.49 -2.14
C ARG A 96 -6.63 -0.22 -2.18
N LEU A 97 -6.40 0.32 -3.37
CA LEU A 97 -5.57 1.52 -3.58
C LEU A 97 -6.24 2.76 -2.98
N MET A 98 -7.55 2.93 -3.14
CA MET A 98 -8.30 4.00 -2.47
C MET A 98 -8.11 3.93 -0.95
N LYS A 99 -8.23 2.74 -0.34
CA LYS A 99 -8.01 2.57 1.10
C LYS A 99 -6.56 2.86 1.49
N LYS A 100 -5.58 2.34 0.74
CA LYS A 100 -4.14 2.50 1.00
C LYS A 100 -3.72 3.97 1.02
N PHE A 101 -4.22 4.76 0.08
CA PHE A 101 -3.88 6.17 -0.08
C PHE A 101 -4.92 7.14 0.52
N GLY A 102 -5.88 6.64 1.29
CA GLY A 102 -6.86 7.48 1.99
C GLY A 102 -7.86 8.23 1.09
N LEU A 103 -8.09 7.77 -0.14
CA LEU A 103 -9.05 8.40 -1.05
C LEU A 103 -10.47 7.92 -0.74
N VAL A 104 -11.32 8.84 -0.27
CA VAL A 104 -12.70 8.53 0.14
C VAL A 104 -13.71 9.19 -0.80
N CYS A 105 -14.79 8.47 -1.13
CA CYS A 105 -15.96 9.05 -1.79
C CYS A 105 -17.04 9.30 -0.73
N PRO A 106 -17.40 10.55 -0.43
CA PRO A 106 -18.49 10.85 0.50
C PRO A 106 -19.82 10.32 -0.04
N ILE A 107 -20.70 9.89 0.87
CA ILE A 107 -22.07 9.49 0.52
C ILE A 107 -22.84 10.75 0.12
N ARG A 108 -23.47 10.74 -1.06
CA ARG A 108 -24.31 11.86 -1.50
C ARG A 108 -25.50 12.01 -0.55
N LYS A 109 -25.65 13.18 0.07
CA LYS A 109 -26.85 13.52 0.83
C LYS A 109 -28.02 13.81 -0.14
N ALA A 110 -29.22 13.38 0.23
CA ALA A 110 -30.43 13.75 -0.51
C ALA A 110 -30.60 15.27 -0.49
N ASN A 111 -31.11 15.86 -1.59
CA ASN A 111 -31.43 17.28 -1.62
C ASN A 111 -32.72 17.51 -0.81
N PRO A 112 -32.70 18.27 0.31
CA PRO A 112 -33.88 18.49 1.14
C PRO A 112 -35.07 19.11 0.40
N TYR A 113 -34.80 19.91 -0.63
CA TYR A 113 -35.81 20.69 -1.36
C TYR A 113 -36.46 19.94 -2.54
N ARG A 114 -36.08 18.68 -2.78
CA ARG A 114 -36.65 17.83 -3.85
C ARG A 114 -37.56 16.71 -3.30
N ARG A 115 -38.19 16.94 -2.14
CA ARG A 115 -39.18 16.03 -1.57
C ARG A 115 -40.56 16.27 -2.14
#